data_AF-A0A0G0ARD3-F1
#
_entry.id   AF-A0A0G0ARD3-F1
#
_cell.length_a   1.000
_cell.length_b   1.000
_cell.length_c   1.000
_cell.angle_alpha   90.00
_cell.angle_beta   90.00
_cell.angle_gamma   90.00
#
_symmetry.space_group_name_H-M   'P 1'
#
loop_
_entity.id
_entity.type
_entity.pdbx_description
1 polymer ?
#
loop_
_entity_poly.entity_id
_entity_poly.type
_entity_poly.pdbx_seq_one_letter_code
_entity_poly.pdbx_strand_id
1 'polypeptide(L)' 'MQETVFNIIQLVLAIFLTILILLQQKGTGLSGVFGGSSNVYSTKRGVDKILHFATIITAIVFFGTALLRLAL' A
#
# COMPACT_ATOMS: atom_id res chain seq x y z
N MET A 1 23.40 -9.48 15.38
CA MET A 1 23.10 -8.03 15.34
C MET A 1 22.39 -7.62 14.05
N GLN A 2 22.76 -8.16 12.88
CA GLN A 2 22.09 -7.84 11.60
C GLN A 2 20.62 -8.27 11.53
N GLU A 3 20.26 -9.43 12.11
CA GLU A 3 18.87 -9.88 12.25
C GLU A 3 17.92 -8.85 12.86
N THR A 4 18.38 -8.17 13.91
CA THR A 4 17.59 -7.17 14.62
C THR A 4 17.33 -5.94 13.74
N VAL A 5 18.32 -5.56 12.92
CA VAL A 5 18.22 -4.43 11.99
C VAL A 5 17.21 -4.73 10.89
N PHE A 6 17.27 -5.92 10.27
CA PHE A 6 16.28 -6.33 9.26
C PHE A 6 14.86 -6.37 9.82
N ASN A 7 14.68 -6.90 11.04
CA ASN A 7 13.37 -6.94 11.70
C ASN A 7 12.80 -5.53 11.97
N ILE A 8 13.63 -4.59 12.41
CA ILE A 8 13.21 -3.20 12.66
C ILE A 8 12.79 -2.53 11.35
N ILE A 9 13.60 -2.66 10.28
CA ILE A 9 13.28 -2.10 8.97
C ILE A 9 11.96 -2.65 8.44
N GLN A 10 11.78 -3.97 8.57
CA GLN A 10 10.58 -4.64 8.09
C GLN A 10 9.32 -4.24 8.87
N LEU A 11 9.43 -4.07 10.19
CA LEU A 11 8.35 -3.57 11.03
C LEU A 11 7.93 -2.15 10.62
N VAL A 12 8.89 -1.25 10.43
CA VAL A 12 8.63 0.13 10.01
C VAL A 12 7.97 0.16 8.63
N LEU A 13 8.48 -0.61 7.67
CA LEU A 13 7.89 -0.70 6.33
C LEU A 13 6.46 -1.26 6.38
N ALA A 14 6.18 -2.27 7.21
CA ALA A 14 4.83 -2.83 7.37
C ALA A 14 3.83 -1.79 7.88
N ILE A 15 4.22 -1.02 8.91
CA ILE A 15 3.38 0.05 9.47
C ILE A 15 3.13 1.12 8.41
N PHE A 16 4.17 1.55 7.70
CA PHE A 16 4.08 2.57 6.66
C PHE A 16 3.16 2.14 5.50
N LEU A 17 3.31 0.90 5.05
CA LEU A 17 2.50 0.30 3.99
C LEU A 17 1.02 0.18 4.43
N THR A 18 0.78 -0.19 5.69
CA THR A 18 -0.59 -0.22 6.27
C THR A 18 -1.23 1.16 6.25
N ILE A 19 -0.52 2.20 6.72
CA ILE A 19 -1.02 3.59 6.70
C ILE A 19 -1.31 4.04 5.26
N LEU A 20 -0.41 3.77 4.32
CA LEU A 20 -0.61 4.12 2.91
C LEU A 20 -1.83 3.43 2.32
N ILE A 21 -2.08 2.16 2.63
CA ILE A 21 -3.27 1.42 2.16
C ILE A 21 -4.55 2.01 2.75
N LEU A 22 -4.57 2.30 4.06
CA LEU A 22 -5.75 2.88 4.70
C LEU A 22 -6.08 4.26 4.11
N LEU A 23 -5.06 5.07 3.83
CA LEU A 23 -5.23 6.38 3.19
C LEU A 23 -5.74 6.27 1.74
N GLN A 24 -5.53 5.12 1.08
CA GLN A 24 -6.06 4.85 -0.26
C GLN A 24 -7.51 4.34 -0.28
N GLN A 25 -8.17 4.15 0.87
CA GLN A 25 -9.58 3.75 0.89
C GLN A 25 -10.45 4.82 0.23
N LYS A 26 -10.81 4.57 -1.02
CA LYS A 26 -11.83 5.32 -1.75
C LYS A 26 -13.17 4.82 -1.24
N GLY A 27 -13.98 5.70 -0.65
CA GLY A 27 -15.23 5.40 0.05
C GLY A 27 -16.32 4.75 -0.80
N THR A 28 -16.10 3.53 -1.27
CA THR A 28 -17.13 2.65 -1.78
C THR A 28 -17.79 2.01 -0.56
N GLY A 29 -18.85 2.64 -0.06
CA GLY A 29 -19.72 2.03 0.93
C GLY A 29 -20.39 0.76 0.37
N LEU A 30 -21.26 0.14 1.18
CA LEU A 30 -22.01 -1.06 0.81
C LEU A 30 -22.77 -0.94 -0.54
N SER A 31 -23.07 0.29 -1.00
CA SER A 31 -23.65 0.60 -2.31
C SER A 31 -22.79 0.18 -3.52
N GLY A 32 -21.47 0.00 -3.36
CA GLY A 32 -20.57 -0.50 -4.41
C GLY A 32 -20.70 -2.01 -4.64
N VAL A 33 -21.21 -2.77 -3.67
CA VAL A 33 -21.42 -4.24 -3.77
C VAL A 33 -22.73 -4.55 -4.51
N PHE A 34 -23.70 -3.64 -4.48
CA PHE A 34 -25.03 -3.81 -5.08
C PHE A 34 -25.18 -3.22 -6.49
N GLY A 35 -24.08 -2.92 -7.18
CA GLY A 35 -24.15 -2.39 -8.55
C GLY A 35 -24.70 -0.97 -8.65
N GLY A 36 -24.46 -0.13 -7.62
CA GLY A 36 -24.88 1.27 -7.59
C GLY A 36 -24.37 2.06 -8.80
N SER A 37 -25.26 2.24 -9.77
CA SER A 37 -24.99 3.02 -10.97
C SER A 37 -24.90 4.51 -10.64
N SER A 38 -23.70 5.02 -10.61
CA SER A 38 -23.40 6.22 -11.39
C SER A 38 -21.98 6.09 -11.90
N ASN A 39 -21.88 6.06 -13.22
CA ASN A 39 -20.67 5.96 -14.02
C ASN A 39 -19.83 7.24 -13.88
N VAL A 40 -19.52 7.64 -12.65
CA VAL A 40 -18.59 8.73 -12.37
C VAL A 40 -17.20 8.13 -12.48
N TYR A 41 -16.73 7.99 -13.72
CA TYR A 41 -15.32 7.86 -14.01
C TYR A 41 -14.64 9.18 -13.63
N SER A 42 -14.45 9.41 -12.33
CA SER A 42 -13.57 10.46 -11.85
C SER A 42 -12.17 10.05 -12.26
N THR A 43 -11.69 10.65 -13.35
CA THR A 43 -10.34 10.40 -13.85
C THR A 43 -9.37 10.72 -12.70
N LYS A 44 -8.59 9.73 -12.26
CA LYS A 44 -7.70 9.87 -11.11
C LYS A 44 -6.68 10.99 -11.40
N ARG A 45 -6.85 12.17 -10.79
CA ARG A 45 -5.93 13.30 -10.94
C ARG A 45 -5.13 13.53 -9.66
N GLY A 46 -3.84 13.80 -9.83
CA GLY A 46 -2.93 14.28 -8.77
C GLY A 46 -2.64 13.27 -7.67
N VAL A 47 -3.19 13.51 -6.49
CA VAL A 47 -2.80 12.88 -5.22
C VAL A 47 -3.06 11.39 -5.20
N ASP A 48 -4.21 10.95 -5.74
CA ASP A 48 -4.58 9.54 -5.80
C ASP A 48 -3.62 8.69 -6.64
N LYS A 49 -3.13 9.26 -7.74
CA LYS A 49 -2.17 8.58 -8.63
C LYS A 49 -0.82 8.45 -7.93
N ILE A 50 -0.39 9.50 -7.24
CA ILE A 50 0.87 9.55 -6.49
C ILE A 50 0.84 8.54 -5.34
N LEU A 51 -0.21 8.53 -4.52
CA LEU A 51 -0.37 7.58 -3.41
C LEU A 51 -0.37 6.13 -3.90
N HIS A 52 -1.01 5.86 -5.04
CA HIS A 52 -1.02 4.53 -5.63
C HIS A 52 0.38 4.08 -6.06
N PHE A 53 1.13 4.92 -6.79
CA PHE A 53 2.50 4.60 -7.17
C PHE A 53 3.44 4.50 -5.97
N ALA A 54 3.30 5.39 -4.98
CA ALA A 54 4.07 5.34 -3.74
C ALA A 54 3.90 3.99 -3.03
N THR A 55 2.67 3.50 -2.97
CA THR A 55 2.38 2.21 -2.31
C THR A 55 2.94 1.03 -3.07
N ILE A 56 2.91 1.06 -4.41
CA ILE A 56 3.56 0.03 -5.23
C ILE A 56 5.06 -0.01 -4.94
N ILE A 57 5.72 1.15 -4.92
CA ILE A 57 7.16 1.25 -4.63
C ILE A 57 7.45 0.74 -3.21
N THR A 58 6.70 1.19 -2.21
CA THR A 58 6.86 0.73 -0.81
C THR A 58 6.60 -0.77 -0.67
N ALA A 59 5.62 -1.32 -1.39
CA ALA A 59 5.35 -2.75 -1.38
C ALA A 59 6.49 -3.57 -2.00
N ILE A 60 7.04 -3.12 -3.14
CA ILE A 60 8.20 -3.77 -3.77
C ILE A 60 9.39 -3.76 -2.81
N VAL A 61 9.66 -2.64 -2.15
CA VAL A 61 10.75 -2.55 -1.15
C VAL A 61 10.50 -3.47 0.03
N PHE A 62 9.27 -3.51 0.57
CA PHE A 62 8.90 -4.40 1.68
C PHE A 62 9.11 -5.88 1.33
N PHE A 63 8.55 -6.34 0.20
CA PHE A 63 8.73 -7.72 -0.25
C PHE A 63 10.18 -8.01 -0.63
N GLY A 64 10.89 -7.05 -1.23
CA GLY A 64 12.31 -7.16 -1.53
C GLY A 64 13.14 -7.38 -0.27
N THR A 65 12.92 -6.58 0.78
CA THR A 65 13.58 -6.76 2.08
C THR A 65 13.22 -8.08 2.76
N ALA A 66 11.97 -8.53 2.62
CA ALA A 66 11.51 -9.82 3.14
C ALA A 66 12.24 -10.99 2.49
N LEU A 67 12.36 -10.96 1.16
CA LEU A 67 13.05 -12.00 0.39
C LEU A 67 14.55 -11.98 0.64
N LEU A 68 15.16 -10.80 0.74
CA LEU A 68 16.57 -10.65 1.09
C LEU A 68 16.86 -11.27 2.46
N ARG A 69 16.04 -10.98 3.47
CA ARG A 69 16.15 -11.58 4.81
C ARG A 69 15.96 -13.11 4.80
N LEU A 70 15.15 -13.64 3.90
CA LEU A 70 14.94 -15.09 3.79
C LEU A 70 16.11 -15.80 3.09
N ALA A 71 16.75 -15.14 2.14
CA ALA A 71 17.83 -15.70 1.33
C ALA A 71 19.22 -15.60 1.97
N LEU A 72 19.42 -14.61 2.85
CA LEU A 72 20.62 -14.41 3.67
C LEU A 72 20.52 -15.20 4.98
#